data_AF-A0A958RW17-F1
#
_entry.id   AF-A0A958RW17-F1
#
_cell.length_a   1.000
_cell.length_b   1.000
_cell.length_c   1.000
_cell.angle_alpha   90.00
_cell.angle_beta   90.00
_cell.angle_gamma   90.00
#
_symmetry.space_group_name_H-M   'P 1'
#
loop_
_entity.id
_entity.type
_entity.pdbx_description
1 polymer ?
#
loop_
_entity_poly.entity_id
_entity_poly.type
_entity_poly.pdbx_seq_one_letter_code
_entity_poly.pdbx_strand_id
1 'polypeptide(L)'
;MKKSLLILLLPVIAYAQELPLPYLQAPLTDEVKSAMQQIIASGNLKETITIPLLSIKEIRKLNIGQQAELSRHRALLIRDYCVEELQFNPYDINIAVTPFQCENTAKRGGQTITTAQYQSFTNQQGISQLVLNKTGNLFDYSGSCIPVDTLPYEEFTVSNEEEQVIITRQGVRVIFPVHAFRLKSTDCYEVTLRIKEFLTTEDIIRSQLTTHSGTQLLETGGMISIEATCNNKNIALLKPITIKIPTTGQSKDMDLFRGHQAQDLINWTKDAGTKVYRQPIGSLVTDEPTTNVLVTTNVNEEGFLDEDVWEGEGESAFESEMDYFVMKTTKLGLINCDIFLDVPEPRELLVRTDSTNMIVRLVFKDIRSILPGYYFDNNRRDIKLSGIPNGMQATLLVFADKGKGQVRWAAQPITIGTDRIVENMAYAVSSKEEWGNYLKSLQW
;
A
#
# COMPACT_ATOMS: atom_id res chain seq x y z
N MET A 1 36.53 15.05 45.47
CA MET A 1 35.83 15.82 44.43
C MET A 1 35.32 14.89 43.34
N LYS A 2 34.03 15.02 43.02
CA LYS A 2 33.27 14.52 41.85
C LYS A 2 33.25 12.99 41.60
N LYS A 3 32.21 12.33 42.13
CA LYS A 3 31.53 11.22 41.44
C LYS A 3 30.37 11.83 40.65
N SER A 4 30.45 11.82 39.32
CA SER A 4 29.30 12.11 38.44
C SER A 4 28.32 10.94 38.53
N LEU A 5 27.09 11.25 38.94
CA LEU A 5 25.95 10.34 38.92
C LEU A 5 25.40 10.31 37.49
N LEU A 6 25.69 9.23 36.75
CA LEU A 6 25.01 8.93 35.49
C LEU A 6 23.70 8.24 35.86
N ILE A 7 22.60 9.00 35.91
CA ILE A 7 21.25 8.44 36.05
C ILE A 7 20.90 7.80 34.71
N LEU A 8 21.05 6.48 34.62
CA LEU A 8 20.38 5.66 33.61
C LEU A 8 18.90 5.62 33.99
N LEU A 9 18.08 6.42 33.30
CA LEU A 9 16.62 6.27 33.33
C LEU A 9 16.28 4.91 32.72
N LEU A 10 15.96 3.94 33.58
CA LEU A 10 15.28 2.70 33.17
C LEU A 10 13.91 3.10 32.57
N PRO A 11 13.47 2.48 31.45
CA PRO A 11 12.15 2.77 30.89
C PRO A 11 11.08 2.46 31.94
N VAL A 12 10.09 3.36 32.06
CA VAL A 12 8.87 3.10 32.82
C VAL A 12 8.12 2.02 32.05
N ILE A 13 8.01 0.82 32.64
CA ILE A 13 7.26 -0.29 32.06
C ILE A 13 5.82 -0.17 32.56
N ALA A 14 4.91 0.24 31.68
CA ALA A 14 3.48 0.17 31.95
C ALA A 14 2.93 -1.19 31.46
N TYR A 15 2.20 -1.89 32.35
CA TYR A 15 1.44 -3.07 31.98
C TYR A 15 0.01 -2.63 31.63
N ALA A 16 -0.44 -2.98 30.42
CA ALA A 16 -1.83 -2.77 30.04
C ALA A 16 -2.77 -3.70 30.84
N GLN A 17 -4.01 -3.25 31.05
CA GLN A 17 -5.07 -4.09 31.62
C GLN A 17 -5.33 -5.30 30.72
N GLU A 18 -5.73 -6.45 31.29
CA GLU A 18 -6.09 -7.64 30.51
C GLU A 18 -7.17 -7.30 29.47
N LEU A 19 -6.92 -7.66 28.19
CA LEU A 19 -7.86 -7.43 27.09
C LEU A 19 -8.81 -8.63 26.94
N PRO A 20 -10.10 -8.41 26.64
CA PRO A 20 -11.08 -9.48 26.40
C PRO A 20 -10.91 -10.08 25.01
N LEU A 21 -9.77 -10.75 24.78
CA LEU A 21 -9.36 -11.24 23.46
C LEU A 21 -10.16 -12.48 23.01
N PRO A 22 -10.52 -12.57 21.72
CA PRO A 22 -11.30 -13.68 21.20
C PRO A 22 -10.56 -15.03 21.33
N TYR A 23 -11.32 -16.12 21.41
CA TYR A 23 -10.81 -17.49 21.39
C TYR A 23 -10.95 -18.05 19.97
N LEU A 24 -9.85 -18.50 19.34
CA LEU A 24 -9.78 -19.09 17.97
C LEU A 24 -10.32 -18.20 16.83
N GLN A 25 -9.48 -17.86 15.83
CA GLN A 25 -9.78 -17.29 14.48
C GLN A 25 -10.88 -16.19 14.34
N ALA A 26 -11.50 -15.73 15.42
CA ALA A 26 -12.49 -14.68 15.40
C ALA A 26 -11.80 -13.31 15.34
N PRO A 27 -12.39 -12.33 14.63
CA PRO A 27 -11.83 -10.99 14.52
C PRO A 27 -11.81 -10.29 15.88
N LEU A 28 -11.00 -9.23 16.00
CA LEU A 28 -11.00 -8.36 17.18
C LEU A 28 -12.37 -7.72 17.37
N THR A 29 -12.89 -7.76 18.60
CA THR A 29 -14.15 -7.10 18.97
C THR A 29 -13.94 -5.58 19.07
N ASP A 30 -15.02 -4.80 18.89
CA ASP A 30 -14.98 -3.34 19.03
C ASP A 30 -14.51 -2.89 20.42
N GLU A 31 -14.77 -3.72 21.45
CA GLU A 31 -14.28 -3.51 22.81
C GLU A 31 -12.75 -3.57 22.88
N VAL A 32 -12.14 -4.60 22.27
CA VAL A 32 -10.67 -4.72 22.20
C VAL A 32 -10.07 -3.58 21.39
N LYS A 33 -10.68 -3.25 20.25
CA LYS A 33 -10.25 -2.13 19.39
C LYS A 33 -10.23 -0.80 20.17
N SER A 34 -11.32 -0.51 20.88
CA SER A 34 -11.44 0.69 21.71
C SER A 34 -10.40 0.73 22.84
N ALA A 35 -10.15 -0.40 23.50
CA ALA A 35 -9.12 -0.48 24.54
C ALA A 35 -7.71 -0.23 23.98
N MET A 36 -7.40 -0.77 22.81
CA MET A 36 -6.12 -0.55 22.12
C MET A 36 -5.93 0.91 21.70
N GLN A 37 -6.98 1.57 21.19
CA GLN A 37 -6.97 3.01 20.92
C GLN A 37 -6.65 3.82 22.17
N GLN A 38 -7.25 3.48 23.31
CA GLN A 38 -6.97 4.14 24.57
C GLN A 38 -5.53 3.88 25.04
N ILE A 39 -5.04 2.65 24.93
CA ILE A 39 -3.65 2.29 25.28
C ILE A 39 -2.66 3.13 24.46
N ILE A 40 -2.88 3.26 23.14
CA ILE A 40 -2.00 4.04 22.26
C ILE A 40 -2.15 5.55 22.50
N ALA A 41 -3.36 6.05 22.76
CA ALA A 41 -3.59 7.46 23.08
C ALA A 41 -2.99 7.85 24.44
N SER A 42 -3.08 6.96 25.42
CA SER A 42 -2.51 7.11 26.76
C SER A 42 -0.99 6.85 26.76
N GLY A 43 -0.26 7.42 27.72
CA GLY A 43 1.19 7.21 27.86
C GLY A 43 2.07 8.26 27.16
N ASN A 44 3.29 8.42 27.66
CA ASN A 44 4.24 9.44 27.21
C ASN A 44 5.11 8.92 26.05
N LEU A 45 5.61 9.84 25.20
CA LEU A 45 6.66 9.53 24.23
C LEU A 45 7.87 8.89 24.97
N LYS A 46 8.42 7.80 24.42
CA LYS A 46 9.48 6.92 24.97
C LYS A 46 9.07 5.90 26.04
N GLU A 47 7.77 5.63 26.20
CA GLU A 47 7.27 4.57 27.08
C GLU A 47 7.22 3.21 26.37
N THR A 48 7.51 2.12 27.09
CA THR A 48 7.32 0.75 26.60
C THR A 48 6.12 0.13 27.31
N ILE A 49 5.11 -0.27 26.53
CA ILE A 49 3.85 -0.87 27.02
C ILE A 49 3.87 -2.36 26.68
N THR A 50 3.73 -3.21 27.69
CA THR A 50 3.60 -4.67 27.47
C THR A 50 2.15 -5.10 27.65
N ILE A 51 1.62 -5.81 26.66
CA ILE A 51 0.24 -6.31 26.61
C ILE A 51 0.27 -7.84 26.71
N PRO A 52 -0.24 -8.41 27.81
CA PRO A 52 -0.41 -9.86 27.93
C PRO A 52 -1.52 -10.35 27.00
N LEU A 53 -1.32 -11.51 26.37
CA LEU A 53 -2.23 -12.05 25.35
C LEU A 53 -3.04 -13.27 25.81
N LEU A 54 -2.82 -13.70 27.05
CA LEU A 54 -3.59 -14.75 27.73
C LEU A 54 -3.98 -14.24 29.12
N SER A 55 -5.20 -14.53 29.53
CA SER A 55 -5.64 -14.30 30.91
C SER A 55 -5.06 -15.33 31.88
N ILE A 56 -5.01 -15.01 33.17
CA ILE A 56 -4.60 -15.96 34.22
C ILE A 56 -5.43 -17.26 34.19
N LYS A 57 -6.73 -17.17 33.86
CA LYS A 57 -7.62 -18.34 33.74
C LYS A 57 -7.21 -19.25 32.58
N GLU A 58 -6.85 -18.67 31.44
CA GLU A 58 -6.41 -19.42 30.27
C GLU A 58 -5.06 -20.10 30.51
N ILE A 59 -4.10 -19.40 31.13
CA ILE A 59 -2.80 -19.96 31.50
C ILE A 59 -2.97 -21.21 32.41
N ARG A 60 -3.97 -21.21 33.30
CA ARG A 60 -4.25 -22.36 34.19
C ARG A 60 -4.98 -23.51 33.50
N LYS A 61 -5.75 -23.23 32.44
CA LYS A 61 -6.66 -24.22 31.82
C LYS A 61 -6.08 -24.86 30.56
N LEU A 62 -5.33 -24.11 29.77
CA LEU A 62 -4.80 -24.54 28.48
C LEU A 62 -3.49 -25.32 28.65
N ASN A 63 -3.24 -26.29 27.76
CA ASN A 63 -1.92 -26.92 27.71
C ASN A 63 -0.88 -26.00 27.04
N ILE A 64 0.40 -26.36 27.18
CA ILE A 64 1.55 -25.57 26.70
C ILE A 64 1.45 -25.24 25.19
N GLY A 65 1.07 -26.21 24.35
CA GLY A 65 0.90 -26.00 22.92
C GLY A 65 -0.23 -25.02 22.59
N GLN A 66 -1.37 -25.18 23.26
CA GLN A 66 -2.52 -24.28 23.11
C GLN A 66 -2.21 -22.85 23.57
N GLN A 67 -1.43 -22.69 24.64
CA GLN A 67 -0.99 -21.38 25.12
C GLN A 67 -0.09 -20.69 24.09
N ALA A 68 0.88 -21.42 23.51
CA ALA A 68 1.78 -20.86 22.50
C ALA A 68 1.01 -20.47 21.21
N GLU A 69 0.15 -21.36 20.72
CA GLU A 69 -0.61 -21.12 19.50
C GLU A 69 -1.58 -19.94 19.64
N LEU A 70 -2.36 -19.92 20.72
CA LEU A 70 -3.36 -18.87 20.95
C LEU A 70 -2.72 -17.50 21.22
N SER A 71 -1.67 -17.45 22.03
CA SER A 71 -0.96 -16.19 22.31
C SER A 71 -0.29 -15.63 21.05
N ARG A 72 0.35 -16.48 20.24
CA ARG A 72 0.96 -16.06 18.96
C ARG A 72 -0.09 -15.53 17.99
N HIS A 73 -1.22 -16.21 17.84
CA HIS A 73 -2.28 -15.76 16.95
C HIS A 73 -2.85 -14.40 17.37
N ARG A 74 -3.14 -14.21 18.66
CA ARG A 74 -3.59 -12.93 19.21
C ARG A 74 -2.56 -11.81 19.03
N ALA A 75 -1.27 -12.12 19.14
CA ALA A 75 -0.19 -11.16 18.92
C ALA A 75 -0.24 -10.57 17.51
N LEU A 76 -0.45 -11.43 16.52
CA LEU A 76 -0.56 -11.03 15.11
C LEU A 76 -1.82 -10.19 14.89
N LEU A 77 -2.98 -10.62 15.39
CA LEU A 77 -4.23 -9.85 15.25
C LEU A 77 -4.13 -8.43 15.81
N ILE A 78 -3.58 -8.28 17.02
CA ILE A 78 -3.44 -6.94 17.63
C ILE A 78 -2.37 -6.12 16.91
N ARG A 79 -1.24 -6.74 16.51
CA ARG A 79 -0.22 -6.06 15.70
C ARG A 79 -0.82 -5.51 14.40
N ASP A 80 -1.56 -6.34 13.68
CA ASP A 80 -2.15 -5.98 12.39
C ASP A 80 -3.16 -4.83 12.58
N TYR A 81 -4.01 -4.90 13.61
CA TYR A 81 -4.91 -3.79 13.97
C TYR A 81 -4.17 -2.48 14.31
N CYS A 82 -3.11 -2.55 15.13
CA CYS A 82 -2.31 -1.38 15.47
C CYS A 82 -1.69 -0.74 14.24
N VAL A 83 -1.20 -1.55 13.31
CA VAL A 83 -0.58 -1.09 12.07
C VAL A 83 -1.62 -0.50 11.12
N GLU A 84 -2.68 -1.26 10.83
CA GLU A 84 -3.59 -0.99 9.72
C GLU A 84 -4.63 0.06 10.08
N GLU A 85 -5.21 -0.02 11.27
CA GLU A 85 -6.29 0.88 11.70
C GLU A 85 -5.77 2.05 12.55
N LEU A 86 -4.74 1.82 13.37
CA LEU A 86 -4.19 2.85 14.26
C LEU A 86 -2.95 3.55 13.71
N GLN A 87 -2.43 3.11 12.57
CA GLN A 87 -1.23 3.67 11.94
C GLN A 87 -0.04 3.71 12.93
N PHE A 88 0.02 2.75 13.85
CA PHE A 88 1.12 2.61 14.81
C PHE A 88 2.33 1.94 14.16
N ASN A 89 3.51 2.53 14.32
CA ASN A 89 4.73 2.07 13.67
C ASN A 89 5.01 0.58 13.98
N PRO A 90 5.12 -0.32 12.98
CA PRO A 90 5.26 -1.76 13.20
C PRO A 90 6.56 -2.12 13.92
N TYR A 91 7.58 -1.26 13.86
CA TYR A 91 8.86 -1.47 14.55
C TYR A 91 8.83 -1.13 16.02
N ASP A 92 7.89 -0.26 16.36
CA ASP A 92 7.51 -0.02 17.72
C ASP A 92 6.67 -1.17 18.28
N ILE A 93 6.30 -2.17 17.47
CA ILE A 93 5.57 -3.37 17.91
C ILE A 93 6.51 -4.57 17.89
N ASN A 94 6.81 -5.11 19.07
CA ASN A 94 7.59 -6.33 19.23
C ASN A 94 6.71 -7.45 19.79
N ILE A 95 6.87 -8.66 19.26
CA ILE A 95 6.26 -9.86 19.85
C ILE A 95 7.33 -10.54 20.70
N ALA A 96 7.28 -10.31 22.00
CA ALA A 96 8.18 -10.96 22.95
C ALA A 96 7.64 -12.34 23.30
N VAL A 97 8.49 -13.36 23.29
CA VAL A 97 8.11 -14.71 23.70
C VAL A 97 8.72 -14.99 25.07
N THR A 98 7.86 -15.27 26.05
CA THR A 98 8.30 -15.83 27.34
C THR A 98 8.37 -17.34 27.19
N PRO A 99 9.57 -17.95 27.15
CA PRO A 99 9.70 -19.40 26.98
C PRO A 99 9.07 -20.13 28.17
N PHE A 100 8.45 -21.29 27.92
CA PHE A 100 8.06 -22.16 29.04
C PHE A 100 9.34 -22.63 29.76
N GLN A 101 9.35 -22.55 31.10
CA GLN A 101 10.46 -23.12 31.88
C GLN A 101 10.51 -24.62 31.60
N CYS A 102 11.56 -25.07 30.90
CA CYS A 102 11.86 -26.49 30.84
C CYS A 102 12.42 -26.86 32.22
N GLU A 103 11.64 -27.56 33.05
CA GLU A 103 12.21 -28.23 34.21
C GLU A 103 13.31 -29.15 33.70
N ASN A 104 14.54 -28.87 34.13
CA ASN A 104 15.71 -29.67 33.85
C ASN A 104 15.41 -31.16 34.11
N THR A 105 15.24 -31.95 33.06
CA THR A 105 15.61 -33.37 33.07
C THR A 105 17.13 -33.50 32.94
N ALA A 106 17.87 -32.67 33.68
CA ALA A 106 19.29 -32.87 33.93
C ALA A 106 19.43 -33.90 35.06
N LYS A 107 19.14 -35.17 34.76
CA LYS A 107 19.64 -36.29 35.57
C LYS A 107 20.40 -37.27 34.68
N ARG A 108 21.74 -37.12 34.76
CA ARG A 108 22.81 -38.10 34.56
C ARG A 108 23.13 -38.57 33.13
N GLY A 109 24.36 -38.25 32.73
CA GLY A 109 25.14 -38.97 31.72
C GLY A 109 25.20 -38.23 30.39
N GLY A 110 26.39 -37.79 29.98
CA GLY A 110 26.61 -37.09 28.72
C GLY A 110 26.18 -37.93 27.51
N GLN A 111 24.96 -37.70 27.03
CA GLN A 111 24.51 -38.13 25.70
C GLN A 111 24.31 -36.90 24.82
N THR A 112 24.80 -37.01 23.59
CA THR A 112 24.65 -36.00 22.53
C THR A 112 23.17 -35.88 22.17
N ILE A 113 22.61 -34.69 22.37
CA ILE A 113 21.25 -34.33 21.94
C ILE A 113 21.14 -34.49 20.42
N THR A 114 20.09 -35.17 19.95
CA THR A 114 19.86 -35.35 18.51
C THR A 114 19.46 -34.04 17.84
N THR A 115 19.65 -33.91 16.51
CA THR A 115 19.23 -32.73 15.74
C THR A 115 17.73 -32.44 15.88
N ALA A 116 16.88 -33.47 16.03
CA ALA A 116 15.45 -33.31 16.29
C ALA A 116 15.17 -32.75 17.70
N GLN A 117 15.94 -33.16 18.72
CA GLN A 117 15.84 -32.60 20.06
C GLN A 117 16.38 -31.15 20.11
N TYR A 118 17.47 -30.87 19.40
CA TYR A 118 17.98 -29.52 19.21
C TYR A 118 16.96 -28.63 18.48
N GLN A 119 16.31 -29.12 17.43
CA GLN A 119 15.23 -28.42 16.73
C GLN A 119 13.98 -28.21 17.63
N SER A 120 13.65 -29.16 18.50
CA SER A 120 12.57 -29.00 19.49
C SER A 120 12.91 -27.96 20.59
N PHE A 121 14.19 -27.79 20.87
CA PHE A 121 14.72 -26.80 21.82
C PHE A 121 14.84 -25.39 21.19
N THR A 122 15.18 -25.30 19.89
CA THR A 122 15.29 -24.03 19.17
C THR A 122 13.96 -23.53 18.59
N ASN A 123 12.95 -24.39 18.43
CA ASN A 123 11.55 -24.00 18.15
C ASN A 123 10.83 -23.60 19.45
N GLN A 124 11.30 -22.53 20.10
CA GLN A 124 10.84 -22.08 21.42
C GLN A 124 9.30 -21.99 21.51
N GLN A 125 8.68 -23.00 22.12
CA GLN A 125 7.31 -22.89 22.62
C GLN A 125 7.34 -21.98 23.83
N GLY A 126 6.56 -20.90 23.80
CA GLY A 126 6.43 -19.92 24.87
C GLY A 126 5.16 -19.11 24.71
N ILE A 127 4.85 -18.29 25.71
CA ILE A 127 3.70 -17.38 25.67
C ILE A 127 4.15 -16.08 25.00
N SER A 128 3.52 -15.73 23.87
CA SER A 128 3.72 -14.44 23.22
C SER A 128 3.08 -13.30 24.02
N GLN A 129 3.74 -12.15 24.03
CA GLN A 129 3.26 -10.87 24.53
C GLN A 129 3.53 -9.80 23.48
N LEU A 130 2.67 -8.78 23.42
CA LEU A 130 2.90 -7.63 22.53
C LEU A 130 3.59 -6.52 23.32
N VAL A 131 4.67 -5.98 22.79
CA VAL A 131 5.45 -4.91 23.40
C VAL A 131 5.43 -3.71 22.46
N LEU A 132 4.78 -2.63 22.87
CA LEU A 132 4.67 -1.38 22.13
C LEU A 132 5.68 -0.37 22.67
N ASN A 133 6.64 0.05 21.87
CA ASN A 133 7.56 1.15 22.19
C ASN A 133 6.98 2.44 21.62
N LYS A 134 6.58 3.41 22.43
CA LYS A 134 6.04 4.67 21.93
C LYS A 134 7.20 5.58 21.47
N THR A 135 7.96 5.20 20.45
CA THR A 135 8.95 6.10 19.85
C THR A 135 8.22 7.14 19.02
N GLY A 136 8.73 8.36 18.99
CA GLY A 136 7.93 9.52 18.58
C GLY A 136 7.56 9.63 17.10
N ASN A 137 7.79 8.59 16.29
CA ASN A 137 7.56 8.66 14.85
C ASN A 137 6.71 7.47 14.37
N LEU A 138 5.46 7.78 14.03
CA LEU A 138 4.58 6.95 13.21
C LEU A 138 5.28 6.65 11.86
N PHE A 139 5.33 5.38 11.41
CA PHE A 139 5.68 4.90 10.05
C PHE A 139 6.61 5.78 9.17
N ASP A 140 7.94 5.68 9.31
CA ASP A 140 8.88 6.38 8.40
C ASP A 140 9.15 5.53 7.14
N TYR A 141 8.51 5.86 6.02
CA TYR A 141 8.67 5.17 4.75
C TYR A 141 10.02 5.48 4.10
N SER A 142 10.58 4.52 3.36
CA SER A 142 11.68 4.81 2.42
C SER A 142 11.11 5.53 1.20
N GLY A 143 10.87 6.83 1.33
CA GLY A 143 10.15 7.64 0.33
C GLY A 143 9.78 9.02 0.86
N SER A 144 9.42 9.90 -0.07
CA SER A 144 8.67 11.13 0.21
C SER A 144 7.44 11.10 -0.69
N CYS A 145 6.31 11.62 -0.20
CA CYS A 145 5.14 11.80 -1.04
C CYS A 145 5.48 12.92 -2.03
N ILE A 146 5.26 12.66 -3.32
CA ILE A 146 5.19 13.74 -4.30
C ILE A 146 3.76 14.28 -4.20
N PRO A 147 3.55 15.59 -4.03
CA PRO A 147 2.21 16.15 -4.07
C PRO A 147 1.56 15.76 -5.40
N VAL A 148 0.43 15.05 -5.34
CA VAL A 148 -0.23 14.49 -6.54
C VAL A 148 -0.51 15.59 -7.56
N ASP A 149 -0.77 16.80 -7.08
CA ASP A 149 -0.96 18.09 -7.77
C ASP A 149 0.18 18.41 -8.75
N THR A 150 1.40 17.94 -8.48
CA THR A 150 2.62 18.22 -9.27
C THR A 150 2.89 17.17 -10.34
N LEU A 151 2.13 16.08 -10.36
CA LEU A 151 2.27 15.03 -11.36
C LEU A 151 1.63 15.49 -12.69
N PRO A 152 2.18 15.06 -13.84
CA PRO A 152 1.62 15.40 -15.14
C PRO A 152 0.18 14.92 -15.26
N TYR A 153 -0.67 15.73 -15.89
CA TYR A 153 -2.10 15.48 -16.06
C TYR A 153 -2.54 15.79 -17.49
N GLU A 154 -3.64 15.18 -17.89
CA GLU A 154 -4.42 15.56 -19.06
C GLU A 154 -5.55 16.49 -18.62
N GLU A 155 -5.74 17.60 -19.32
CA GLU A 155 -6.79 18.57 -19.04
C GLU A 155 -7.91 18.44 -20.07
N PHE A 156 -9.16 18.43 -19.59
CA PHE A 156 -10.35 18.37 -20.43
C PHE A 156 -11.36 19.41 -19.97
N THR A 157 -12.19 19.88 -20.90
CA THR A 157 -13.32 20.76 -20.60
C THR A 157 -14.62 20.02 -20.91
N VAL A 158 -15.50 19.91 -19.92
CA VAL A 158 -16.82 19.27 -20.06
C VAL A 158 -17.94 20.23 -19.68
N SER A 159 -19.07 20.11 -20.38
CA SER A 159 -20.34 20.72 -20.02
C SER A 159 -21.00 19.91 -18.91
N ASN A 160 -21.66 20.60 -17.98
CA ASN A 160 -22.50 19.94 -16.98
C ASN A 160 -23.94 19.70 -17.48
N GLU A 161 -24.25 20.09 -18.72
CA GLU A 161 -25.59 20.01 -19.32
C GLU A 161 -25.78 18.80 -20.25
N GLU A 162 -24.71 18.08 -20.54
CA GLU A 162 -24.70 16.95 -21.47
C GLU A 162 -24.01 15.73 -20.84
N GLU A 163 -24.32 14.54 -21.35
CA GLU A 163 -23.52 13.35 -21.05
C GLU A 163 -22.28 13.33 -21.96
N GLN A 164 -21.11 13.14 -21.35
CA GLN A 164 -19.84 13.16 -22.07
C GLN A 164 -18.93 12.03 -21.64
N VAL A 165 -18.18 11.51 -22.61
CA VAL A 165 -17.19 10.46 -22.40
C VAL A 165 -15.81 11.04 -22.67
N ILE A 166 -14.96 11.01 -21.65
CA ILE A 166 -13.54 11.31 -21.77
C ILE A 166 -12.79 10.01 -22.04
N ILE A 167 -11.91 10.01 -23.05
CA ILE A 167 -10.95 8.94 -23.29
C ILE A 167 -9.55 9.52 -23.13
N THR A 168 -8.82 9.03 -22.14
CA THR A 168 -7.44 9.43 -21.82
C THR A 168 -6.42 8.74 -22.73
N ARG A 169 -5.17 9.19 -22.70
CA ARG A 169 -4.08 8.62 -23.52
C ARG A 169 -3.80 7.15 -23.22
N GLN A 170 -3.96 6.69 -21.97
CA GLN A 170 -3.78 5.28 -21.63
C GLN A 170 -5.08 4.45 -21.78
N GLY A 171 -6.14 5.04 -22.34
CA GLY A 171 -7.36 4.35 -22.73
C GLY A 171 -8.43 4.22 -21.63
N VAL A 172 -8.26 4.87 -20.48
CA VAL A 172 -9.32 4.97 -19.46
C VAL A 172 -10.47 5.79 -20.01
N ARG A 173 -11.68 5.25 -19.85
CA ARG A 173 -12.91 5.98 -20.20
C ARG A 173 -13.59 6.49 -18.95
N VAL A 174 -13.87 7.79 -18.89
CA VAL A 174 -14.63 8.40 -17.80
C VAL A 174 -15.92 8.99 -18.35
N ILE A 175 -17.05 8.47 -17.90
CA ILE A 175 -18.38 8.85 -18.36
C ILE A 175 -19.02 9.74 -17.30
N PHE A 176 -19.28 11.00 -17.69
CA PHE A 176 -19.95 12.00 -16.88
C PHE A 176 -21.40 12.12 -17.36
N PRO A 177 -22.39 11.72 -16.54
CA PRO A 177 -23.80 11.91 -16.91
C PRO A 177 -24.19 13.39 -16.86
N VAL A 178 -25.28 13.75 -17.53
CA VAL A 178 -25.91 15.09 -17.44
C VAL A 178 -26.07 15.51 -15.97
N HIS A 179 -25.65 16.73 -15.63
CA HIS A 179 -25.62 17.29 -14.27
C HIS A 179 -24.82 16.44 -13.26
N ALA A 180 -23.66 15.92 -13.70
CA ALA A 180 -22.74 15.17 -12.84
C ALA A 180 -22.21 15.99 -11.67
N PHE A 181 -22.06 17.31 -11.80
CA PHE A 181 -21.38 18.17 -10.83
C PHE A 181 -22.34 18.99 -9.97
N ARG A 182 -21.94 19.21 -8.71
CA ARG A 182 -22.60 20.13 -7.79
C ARG A 182 -22.07 21.55 -8.01
N LEU A 183 -22.79 22.33 -8.78
CA LEU A 183 -22.47 23.73 -9.07
C LEU A 183 -23.05 24.64 -7.97
N LYS A 184 -22.25 25.60 -7.48
CA LYS A 184 -22.68 26.59 -6.46
C LYS A 184 -23.19 27.89 -7.06
N SER A 185 -22.80 28.19 -8.30
CA SER A 185 -23.18 29.40 -9.03
C SER A 185 -23.84 29.01 -10.34
N THR A 186 -24.76 29.83 -10.81
CA THR A 186 -25.36 29.76 -12.15
C THR A 186 -24.35 30.09 -13.26
N ASP A 187 -23.20 30.69 -12.92
CA ASP A 187 -22.18 31.14 -13.88
C ASP A 187 -21.11 30.08 -14.16
N CYS A 188 -21.49 28.81 -14.12
CA CYS A 188 -20.59 27.68 -14.36
C CYS A 188 -21.10 26.87 -15.56
N TYR A 189 -20.63 27.26 -16.75
CA TYR A 189 -21.03 26.63 -18.01
C TYR A 189 -20.08 25.49 -18.41
N GLU A 190 -18.81 25.59 -18.00
CA GLU A 190 -17.75 24.64 -18.31
C GLU A 190 -17.03 24.20 -17.04
N VAL A 191 -16.76 22.90 -16.96
CA VAL A 191 -16.00 22.24 -15.90
C VAL A 191 -14.67 21.80 -16.46
N THR A 192 -13.58 22.30 -15.87
CA THR A 192 -12.22 21.86 -16.19
C THR A 192 -11.87 20.64 -15.36
N LEU A 193 -11.52 19.55 -16.03
CA LEU A 193 -11.07 18.29 -15.44
C LEU A 193 -9.55 18.17 -15.58
N ARG A 194 -8.89 17.72 -14.52
CA ARG A 194 -7.50 17.26 -14.58
C ARG A 194 -7.44 15.79 -14.21
N ILE A 195 -6.99 14.98 -15.15
CA ILE A 195 -6.95 13.52 -15.03
C ILE A 195 -5.50 13.04 -15.06
N LYS A 196 -5.13 12.19 -14.11
CA LYS A 196 -3.80 11.57 -13.99
C LYS A 196 -3.96 10.07 -13.95
N GLU A 197 -3.19 9.34 -14.73
CA GLU A 197 -3.28 7.88 -14.84
C GLU A 197 -2.00 7.20 -14.40
N PHE A 198 -2.13 6.11 -13.67
CA PHE A 198 -0.99 5.29 -13.28
C PHE A 198 -1.33 3.81 -13.53
N LEU A 199 -1.08 3.38 -14.77
CA LEU A 199 -1.40 2.02 -15.22
C LEU A 199 -0.15 1.14 -15.36
N THR A 200 1.03 1.77 -15.48
CA THR A 200 2.31 1.07 -15.67
C THR A 200 3.20 1.09 -14.43
N THR A 201 4.17 0.17 -14.38
CA THR A 201 5.22 0.13 -13.34
C THR A 201 5.96 1.47 -13.24
N GLU A 202 6.25 2.11 -14.37
CA GLU A 202 6.92 3.41 -14.40
C GLU A 202 6.06 4.50 -13.76
N ASP A 203 4.78 4.57 -14.11
CA ASP A 203 3.87 5.59 -13.58
C ASP A 203 3.79 5.51 -12.05
N ILE A 204 3.61 4.30 -11.53
CA ILE A 204 3.47 4.05 -10.09
C ILE A 204 4.76 4.43 -9.35
N ILE A 205 5.92 3.98 -9.84
CA ILE A 205 7.21 4.25 -9.19
C ILE A 205 7.57 5.73 -9.25
N ARG A 206 7.44 6.37 -10.42
CA ARG A 206 7.76 7.80 -10.58
C ARG A 206 6.86 8.71 -9.76
N SER A 207 5.60 8.30 -9.60
CA SER A 207 4.61 9.02 -8.81
C SER A 207 4.70 8.70 -7.32
N GLN A 208 5.67 7.87 -6.91
CA GLN A 208 5.87 7.42 -5.54
C GLN A 208 4.64 6.71 -4.96
N LEU A 209 3.79 6.17 -5.83
CA LEU A 209 2.64 5.35 -5.47
C LEU A 209 3.09 3.92 -5.19
N THR A 210 2.18 3.14 -4.62
CA THR A 210 2.40 1.75 -4.21
C THR A 210 1.08 1.01 -4.26
N THR A 211 1.08 -0.32 -4.15
CA THR A 211 -0.14 -1.14 -4.18
C THR A 211 -0.28 -1.88 -2.85
N HIS A 212 -0.49 -1.12 -1.77
CA HIS A 212 -0.72 -1.69 -0.44
C HIS A 212 -1.79 -0.89 0.31
N SER A 213 -2.49 -1.59 1.20
CA SER A 213 -3.43 -0.99 2.16
C SER A 213 -2.98 -1.39 3.56
N GLY A 214 -2.37 -0.47 4.31
CA GLY A 214 -1.77 -0.78 5.61
C GLY A 214 -0.60 -1.77 5.49
N THR A 215 -0.79 -3.05 5.85
CA THR A 215 0.19 -4.12 5.57
C THR A 215 -0.23 -5.10 4.48
N GLN A 216 -1.46 -4.96 3.99
CA GLN A 216 -2.02 -5.91 3.05
C GLN A 216 -1.59 -5.55 1.62
N LEU A 217 -1.15 -6.58 0.90
CA LEU A 217 -0.72 -6.45 -0.48
C LEU A 217 -1.95 -6.31 -1.39
N LEU A 218 -1.89 -5.36 -2.31
CA LEU A 218 -2.87 -5.20 -3.37
C LEU A 218 -2.28 -5.63 -4.71
N GLU A 219 -3.12 -6.19 -5.57
CA GLU A 219 -2.82 -6.31 -7.00
C GLU A 219 -3.65 -5.30 -7.77
N THR A 220 -3.00 -4.48 -8.60
CA THR A 220 -3.65 -3.35 -9.24
C THR A 220 -4.14 -3.62 -10.66
N GLY A 221 -5.37 -3.18 -10.93
CA GLY A 221 -5.93 -2.99 -12.27
C GLY A 221 -5.59 -1.62 -12.85
N GLY A 222 -5.28 -0.64 -12.01
CA GLY A 222 -4.87 0.71 -12.40
C GLY A 222 -5.37 1.80 -11.44
N MET A 223 -4.59 2.88 -11.33
CA MET A 223 -4.91 4.04 -10.52
C MET A 223 -5.24 5.25 -11.40
N ILE A 224 -6.15 6.10 -10.92
CA ILE A 224 -6.53 7.34 -11.58
C ILE A 224 -6.78 8.44 -10.54
N SER A 225 -6.31 9.65 -10.80
CA SER A 225 -6.70 10.85 -10.06
C SER A 225 -7.58 11.72 -10.95
N ILE A 226 -8.75 12.12 -10.45
CA ILE A 226 -9.65 13.04 -11.15
C ILE A 226 -9.90 14.24 -10.26
N GLU A 227 -9.57 15.43 -10.76
CA GLU A 227 -9.88 16.71 -10.13
C GLU A 227 -10.82 17.48 -11.05
N ALA A 228 -11.81 18.17 -10.48
CA ALA A 228 -12.74 19.00 -11.23
C ALA A 228 -12.81 20.40 -10.64
N THR A 229 -12.71 21.40 -11.50
CA THR A 229 -12.82 22.81 -11.11
C THR A 229 -13.81 23.53 -12.01
N CYS A 230 -14.42 24.57 -11.46
CA CYS A 230 -15.15 25.55 -12.24
C CYS A 230 -14.77 26.94 -11.76
N ASN A 231 -14.45 27.84 -12.69
CA ASN A 231 -13.93 29.17 -12.39
C ASN A 231 -12.78 29.12 -11.37
N ASN A 232 -11.85 28.17 -11.57
CA ASN A 232 -10.69 27.88 -10.70
C ASN A 232 -11.03 27.46 -9.26
N LYS A 233 -12.26 27.01 -8.99
CA LYS A 233 -12.67 26.48 -7.68
C LYS A 233 -13.01 25.01 -7.78
N ASN A 234 -12.50 24.21 -6.85
CA ASN A 234 -12.81 22.78 -6.76
C ASN A 234 -14.32 22.56 -6.59
N ILE A 235 -14.87 21.66 -7.39
CA ILE A 235 -16.26 21.24 -7.33
C ILE A 235 -16.34 19.74 -7.02
N ALA A 236 -17.48 19.30 -6.51
CA ALA A 236 -17.74 17.91 -6.17
C ALA A 236 -18.79 17.32 -7.11
N LEU A 237 -18.84 16.00 -7.18
CA LEU A 237 -19.91 15.31 -7.89
C LEU A 237 -21.24 15.41 -7.13
N LEU A 238 -22.32 15.51 -7.90
CA LEU A 238 -23.71 15.34 -7.49
C LEU A 238 -24.23 13.94 -7.85
N LYS A 239 -23.85 13.42 -9.02
CA LYS A 239 -24.23 12.08 -9.51
C LYS A 239 -23.00 11.18 -9.64
N PRO A 240 -23.16 9.84 -9.59
CA PRO A 240 -22.06 8.93 -9.82
C PRO A 240 -21.57 9.04 -11.27
N ILE A 241 -20.25 9.08 -11.44
CA ILE A 241 -19.59 8.90 -12.74
C ILE A 241 -19.21 7.44 -12.93
N THR A 242 -19.01 7.01 -14.18
CA THR A 242 -18.50 5.67 -14.49
C THR A 242 -17.06 5.77 -14.95
N ILE A 243 -16.18 4.94 -14.38
CA ILE A 243 -14.77 4.82 -14.78
C ILE A 243 -14.58 3.42 -15.36
N LYS A 244 -13.98 3.34 -16.54
CA LYS A 244 -13.63 2.11 -17.23
C LYS A 244 -12.11 2.06 -17.40
N ILE A 245 -11.43 1.19 -16.65
CA ILE A 245 -9.96 0.99 -16.75
C ILE A 245 -9.68 -0.19 -17.69
N PRO A 246 -8.84 -0.03 -18.74
CA PRO A 246 -8.49 -1.13 -19.64
C PRO A 246 -7.84 -2.30 -18.92
N THR A 247 -8.17 -3.52 -19.34
CA THR A 247 -7.58 -4.75 -18.79
C THR A 247 -7.50 -5.86 -19.82
N THR A 248 -6.40 -6.61 -19.78
CA THR A 248 -6.15 -7.83 -20.57
C THR A 248 -6.27 -9.10 -19.73
N GLY A 249 -6.36 -8.97 -18.40
CA GLY A 249 -6.23 -10.07 -17.45
C GLY A 249 -7.47 -10.94 -17.32
N GLN A 250 -7.39 -12.03 -16.55
CA GLN A 250 -8.56 -12.86 -16.17
C GLN A 250 -9.53 -12.08 -15.25
N SER A 251 -10.77 -12.57 -15.13
CA SER A 251 -11.81 -11.92 -14.32
C SER A 251 -11.41 -12.05 -12.85
N LYS A 252 -10.93 -10.96 -12.27
CA LYS A 252 -10.69 -10.82 -10.82
C LYS A 252 -11.80 -9.97 -10.24
N ASP A 253 -12.28 -10.34 -9.06
CA ASP A 253 -13.26 -9.58 -8.29
C ASP A 253 -12.57 -8.36 -7.68
N MET A 254 -12.30 -7.37 -8.52
CA MET A 254 -11.67 -6.11 -8.11
C MET A 254 -12.63 -5.28 -7.24
N ASP A 255 -12.06 -4.36 -6.49
CA ASP A 255 -12.75 -3.39 -5.65
C ASP A 255 -12.22 -1.98 -5.94
N LEU A 256 -13.02 -0.96 -5.61
CA LEU A 256 -12.57 0.43 -5.65
C LEU A 256 -11.87 0.76 -4.32
N PHE A 257 -10.71 1.40 -4.42
CA PHE A 257 -9.95 1.93 -3.30
C PHE A 257 -9.78 3.44 -3.42
N ARG A 258 -9.65 4.10 -2.26
CA ARG A 258 -9.41 5.54 -2.14
C ARG A 258 -8.02 5.79 -1.62
N GLY A 259 -7.31 6.68 -2.30
CA GLY A 259 -6.01 7.13 -1.86
C GLY A 259 -6.15 8.25 -0.83
N HIS A 260 -5.54 8.06 0.32
CA HIS A 260 -5.40 9.10 1.33
C HIS A 260 -3.92 9.35 1.58
N GLN A 261 -3.53 10.62 1.61
CA GLN A 261 -2.17 10.96 2.01
C GLN A 261 -1.99 10.59 3.49
N ALA A 262 -1.10 9.63 3.73
CA ALA A 262 -0.68 9.19 5.04
C ALA A 262 0.82 9.47 5.14
N GLN A 263 1.15 10.64 5.70
CA GLN A 263 2.53 11.12 5.81
C GLN A 263 3.21 11.24 4.43
N ASP A 264 4.23 10.43 4.19
CA ASP A 264 5.11 10.40 3.00
C ASP A 264 4.66 9.40 1.93
N LEU A 265 3.52 8.72 2.08
CA LEU A 265 2.93 7.89 1.03
C LEU A 265 1.41 8.07 0.93
N ILE A 266 0.86 7.61 -0.19
CA ILE A 266 -0.57 7.33 -0.31
C ILE A 266 -0.84 5.95 0.28
N ASN A 267 -1.74 5.89 1.26
CA ASN A 267 -2.33 4.65 1.73
C ASN A 267 -3.70 4.46 1.06
N TRP A 268 -3.96 3.25 0.56
CA TRP A 268 -5.22 2.91 -0.10
C TRP A 268 -6.20 2.31 0.90
N THR A 269 -7.46 2.72 0.88
CA THR A 269 -8.52 2.11 1.69
C THR A 269 -9.68 1.68 0.81
N LYS A 270 -10.19 0.47 1.02
CA LYS A 270 -11.31 -0.07 0.24
C LYS A 270 -12.57 0.79 0.45
N ASP A 271 -13.21 1.22 -0.63
CA ASP A 271 -14.47 1.97 -0.59
C ASP A 271 -15.65 1.00 -0.49
N ALA A 272 -16.03 0.70 0.76
CA ALA A 272 -17.09 -0.26 1.06
C ALA A 272 -18.40 0.09 0.33
N GLY A 273 -18.99 -0.89 -0.35
CA GLY A 273 -20.26 -0.75 -1.07
C GLY A 273 -20.13 -0.36 -2.55
N THR A 274 -18.91 -0.17 -3.04
CA THR A 274 -18.65 -0.11 -4.49
C THR A 274 -18.55 -1.51 -5.07
N LYS A 275 -18.98 -1.66 -6.34
CA LYS A 275 -18.79 -2.89 -7.11
C LYS A 275 -17.97 -2.55 -8.34
N VAL A 276 -16.91 -3.32 -8.57
CA VAL A 276 -16.21 -3.34 -9.85
C VAL A 276 -16.66 -4.61 -10.57
N TYR A 277 -16.94 -4.49 -11.86
CA TYR A 277 -17.24 -5.64 -12.69
C TYR A 277 -16.42 -5.56 -13.97
N ARG A 278 -16.17 -6.72 -14.56
CA ARG A 278 -15.53 -6.81 -15.87
C ARG A 278 -16.58 -6.65 -16.96
N GLN A 279 -16.33 -5.75 -17.90
CA GLN A 279 -17.12 -5.61 -19.13
C GLN A 279 -16.30 -6.14 -20.31
N PRO A 280 -16.71 -7.26 -20.92
CA PRO A 280 -16.13 -7.74 -22.17
C PRO A 280 -16.52 -6.86 -23.35
N ILE A 281 -15.59 -6.66 -24.29
CA ILE A 281 -15.76 -5.82 -25.49
C ILE A 281 -17.01 -6.16 -26.29
N GLY A 282 -17.29 -7.46 -26.46
CA GLY A 282 -18.43 -7.93 -27.26
C GLY A 282 -19.80 -7.82 -26.59
N SER A 283 -19.89 -7.23 -25.38
CA SER A 283 -21.18 -7.06 -24.67
C SER A 283 -21.93 -5.77 -25.05
N LEU A 284 -21.37 -4.95 -25.95
CA LEU A 284 -22.06 -3.83 -26.56
C LEU A 284 -22.74 -4.29 -27.85
N VAL A 285 -23.93 -4.88 -27.68
CA VAL A 285 -24.94 -4.89 -28.73
C VAL A 285 -26.10 -4.04 -28.19
N THR A 286 -26.38 -2.97 -28.94
CA THR A 286 -27.45 -1.96 -28.84
C THR A 286 -27.31 -0.89 -27.73
N ASP A 287 -27.17 0.36 -28.18
CA ASP A 287 -27.50 1.62 -27.47
C ASP A 287 -26.38 2.37 -26.70
N GLU A 288 -25.14 2.44 -27.20
CA GLU A 288 -24.31 3.62 -26.87
C GLU A 288 -24.88 4.79 -27.72
N PRO A 289 -25.42 5.86 -27.12
CA PRO A 289 -25.92 7.00 -27.87
C PRO A 289 -24.77 7.63 -28.66
N THR A 290 -25.09 8.44 -29.67
CA THR A 290 -24.15 9.35 -30.35
C THR A 290 -23.67 10.45 -29.39
N THR A 291 -22.98 10.08 -28.32
CA THR A 291 -22.48 10.96 -27.25
C THR A 291 -21.26 11.74 -27.71
N ASN A 292 -21.11 12.96 -27.20
CA ASN A 292 -19.93 13.79 -27.40
C ASN A 292 -18.70 13.13 -26.73
N VAL A 293 -17.88 12.45 -27.53
CA VAL A 293 -16.61 11.85 -27.11
C VAL A 293 -15.51 12.90 -27.21
N LEU A 294 -14.83 13.16 -26.10
CA LEU A 294 -13.67 14.04 -26.06
C LEU A 294 -12.41 13.19 -25.98
N VAL A 295 -11.50 13.42 -26.93
CA VAL A 295 -10.17 12.80 -27.01
C VAL A 295 -9.14 13.92 -26.99
N THR A 296 -8.01 13.74 -26.29
CA THR A 296 -6.95 14.76 -26.33
C THR A 296 -6.33 14.84 -27.73
N THR A 297 -6.28 16.03 -28.32
CA THR A 297 -5.36 16.34 -29.42
C THR A 297 -4.07 16.94 -28.85
N ASN A 298 -2.93 16.64 -29.45
CA ASN A 298 -1.64 17.16 -28.98
C ASN A 298 -1.54 18.67 -29.24
N VAL A 299 -1.16 19.44 -28.23
CA VAL A 299 -0.55 20.76 -28.40
C VAL A 299 0.92 20.59 -28.05
N ASN A 300 1.80 20.72 -29.04
CA ASN A 300 3.24 20.78 -28.82
C ASN A 300 3.62 22.13 -28.19
N GLU A 301 4.78 22.22 -27.54
CA GLU A 301 5.28 23.43 -26.84
C GLU A 301 5.46 24.67 -27.75
N GLU A 302 5.20 24.54 -29.05
CA GLU A 302 5.30 25.61 -30.06
C GLU A 302 3.93 26.15 -30.53
N GLY A 303 2.81 25.69 -29.96
CA GLY A 303 1.49 26.28 -30.21
C GLY A 303 0.96 26.08 -31.63
N PHE A 304 1.43 25.05 -32.35
CA PHE A 304 0.82 24.62 -33.60
C PHE A 304 -0.23 23.55 -33.32
N LEU A 305 -1.47 23.81 -33.75
CA LEU A 305 -2.52 22.80 -33.84
C LEU A 305 -2.08 21.78 -34.90
N ASP A 306 -1.97 20.50 -34.54
CA ASP A 306 -1.96 19.43 -35.56
C ASP A 306 -3.30 19.54 -36.30
N GLU A 307 -3.25 19.85 -37.59
CA GLU A 307 -4.39 20.22 -38.44
C GLU A 307 -5.27 19.01 -38.84
N ASP A 308 -5.30 17.96 -38.03
CA ASP A 308 -6.17 16.79 -38.21
C ASP A 308 -7.33 16.85 -37.19
N VAL A 309 -8.12 17.92 -37.26
CA VAL A 309 -9.49 17.92 -36.74
C VAL A 309 -10.31 17.02 -37.65
N TRP A 310 -10.44 15.75 -37.27
CA TRP A 310 -11.39 14.82 -37.88
C TRP A 310 -12.83 15.22 -37.47
N GLU A 311 -13.43 16.17 -38.20
CA GLU A 311 -14.89 16.20 -38.35
C GLU A 311 -15.26 15.17 -39.43
N GLY A 312 -15.27 13.89 -39.06
CA GLY A 312 -15.56 12.81 -40.00
C GLY A 312 -16.32 11.67 -39.33
N GLU A 313 -17.55 11.42 -39.78
CA GLU A 313 -18.21 10.12 -39.62
C GLU A 313 -17.32 9.06 -40.30
N GLY A 314 -16.54 8.32 -39.50
CA GLY A 314 -15.54 7.38 -40.03
C GLY A 314 -15.19 6.30 -39.03
N GLU A 315 -15.46 5.05 -39.42
CA GLU A 315 -15.31 3.82 -38.66
C GLU A 315 -13.90 3.58 -38.08
N SER A 316 -13.86 3.23 -36.79
CA SER A 316 -13.15 2.06 -36.22
C SER A 316 -11.84 1.66 -36.90
N ALA A 317 -10.72 2.25 -36.46
CA ALA A 317 -9.40 1.69 -36.77
C ALA A 317 -8.34 1.99 -35.70
N PHE A 318 -8.66 1.90 -34.40
CA PHE A 318 -7.68 1.70 -33.31
C PHE A 318 -8.33 1.17 -32.01
N GLU A 319 -9.49 0.52 -32.07
CA GLU A 319 -10.09 -0.13 -30.91
C GLU A 319 -9.40 -1.47 -30.66
N SER A 320 -8.30 -1.44 -29.90
CA SER A 320 -7.65 -2.66 -29.45
C SER A 320 -8.61 -3.47 -28.57
N GLU A 321 -8.60 -4.79 -28.79
CA GLU A 321 -9.32 -5.85 -28.09
C GLU A 321 -9.04 -5.91 -26.56
N MET A 322 -9.33 -4.86 -25.79
CA MET A 322 -9.23 -4.86 -24.32
C MET A 322 -10.57 -4.76 -23.59
N ASP A 323 -10.76 -5.64 -22.60
CA ASP A 323 -11.89 -5.56 -21.66
C ASP A 323 -11.71 -4.39 -20.70
N TYR A 324 -12.76 -4.06 -19.94
CA TYR A 324 -12.70 -2.98 -18.95
C TYR A 324 -13.07 -3.47 -17.55
N PHE A 325 -12.33 -3.00 -16.54
CA PHE A 325 -12.84 -2.91 -15.17
C PHE A 325 -13.73 -1.68 -15.05
N VAL A 326 -15.01 -1.89 -14.79
CA VAL A 326 -16.01 -0.83 -14.72
C VAL A 326 -16.43 -0.61 -13.28
N MET A 327 -16.35 0.64 -12.84
CA MET A 327 -16.74 1.06 -11.49
C MET A 327 -17.51 2.37 -11.53
N LYS A 328 -18.34 2.61 -10.51
CA LYS A 328 -19.06 3.87 -10.32
C LYS A 328 -18.63 4.54 -9.03
N THR A 329 -18.53 5.87 -9.06
CA THR A 329 -18.10 6.67 -7.92
C THR A 329 -18.83 8.00 -7.83
N THR A 330 -19.20 8.41 -6.63
CA THR A 330 -19.75 9.74 -6.32
C THR A 330 -18.69 10.70 -5.73
N LYS A 331 -17.43 10.28 -5.69
CA LYS A 331 -16.31 11.07 -5.15
C LYS A 331 -15.17 11.14 -6.17
N LEU A 332 -14.62 12.33 -6.31
CA LEU A 332 -13.39 12.62 -7.07
C LEU A 332 -12.16 12.38 -6.19
N GLY A 333 -10.97 12.62 -6.75
CA GLY A 333 -9.68 12.42 -6.11
C GLY A 333 -8.97 11.17 -6.61
N LEU A 334 -8.11 10.62 -5.77
CA LEU A 334 -7.26 9.48 -6.10
C LEU A 334 -8.03 8.17 -5.87
N ILE A 335 -8.19 7.41 -6.95
CA ILE A 335 -9.04 6.22 -7.07
C ILE A 335 -8.19 5.09 -7.62
N ASN A 336 -8.39 3.89 -7.09
CA ASN A 336 -7.65 2.72 -7.52
C ASN A 336 -8.59 1.52 -7.67
N CYS A 337 -8.29 0.64 -8.62
CA CYS A 337 -9.05 -0.56 -8.93
C CYS A 337 -8.20 -1.77 -8.60
N ASP A 338 -8.31 -2.28 -7.39
CA ASP A 338 -7.39 -3.28 -6.86
C ASP A 338 -8.13 -4.50 -6.32
N ILE A 339 -7.39 -5.55 -6.03
CA ILE A 339 -7.86 -6.67 -5.23
C ILE A 339 -6.86 -6.93 -4.10
N PHE A 340 -7.38 -7.26 -2.91
CA PHE A 340 -6.55 -7.78 -1.83
C PHE A 340 -6.00 -9.15 -2.21
N LEU A 341 -4.69 -9.32 -2.05
CA LEU A 341 -4.07 -10.63 -2.16
C LEU A 341 -4.04 -11.31 -0.80
N ASP A 342 -4.54 -12.54 -0.75
CA ASP A 342 -4.31 -13.41 0.39
C ASP A 342 -2.87 -13.91 0.36
N VAL A 343 -2.15 -13.66 1.46
CA VAL A 343 -0.73 -13.99 1.60
C VAL A 343 -0.56 -14.97 2.75
N PRO A 344 -0.80 -16.28 2.50
CA PRO A 344 -0.55 -17.29 3.50
C PRO A 344 0.94 -17.35 3.82
N GLU A 345 1.28 -17.29 5.11
CA GLU A 345 2.65 -17.28 5.61
C GLU A 345 3.52 -16.13 5.06
N PRO A 346 3.20 -14.88 5.41
CA PRO A 346 3.95 -13.73 4.90
C PRO A 346 5.43 -13.80 5.31
N ARG A 347 6.30 -13.47 4.37
CA ARG A 347 7.73 -13.33 4.58
C ARG A 347 8.11 -11.87 4.80
N GLU A 348 9.30 -11.70 5.37
CA GLU A 348 9.96 -10.40 5.53
C GLU A 348 11.26 -10.40 4.74
N LEU A 349 11.64 -9.23 4.22
CA LEU A 349 12.90 -8.97 3.56
C LEU A 349 13.57 -7.76 4.22
N LEU A 350 14.81 -7.94 4.66
CA LEU A 350 15.64 -6.85 5.16
C LEU A 350 16.58 -6.36 4.06
N VAL A 351 16.69 -5.05 3.93
CA VAL A 351 17.52 -4.38 2.94
C VAL A 351 18.37 -3.35 3.67
N ARG A 352 19.69 -3.47 3.54
CA ARG A 352 20.65 -2.50 4.08
C ARG A 352 21.21 -1.65 2.94
N THR A 353 20.93 -0.36 2.99
CA THR A 353 21.40 0.63 2.01
C THR A 353 22.71 1.27 2.45
N ASP A 354 23.44 1.84 1.48
CA ASP A 354 24.69 2.54 1.75
C ASP A 354 24.49 4.02 2.18
N SER A 355 23.26 4.53 2.09
CA SER A 355 22.89 5.93 2.32
C SER A 355 21.50 6.04 2.96
N THR A 356 21.28 7.13 3.68
CA THR A 356 20.11 7.35 4.57
C THR A 356 18.84 7.83 3.86
N ASN A 357 18.94 8.14 2.57
CA ASN A 357 17.88 8.77 1.77
C ASN A 357 17.47 7.90 0.57
N MET A 358 17.55 6.59 0.74
CA MET A 358 17.26 5.62 -0.31
C MET A 358 15.81 5.15 -0.22
N ILE A 359 15.14 5.10 -1.36
CA ILE A 359 13.78 4.61 -1.56
C ILE A 359 13.89 3.15 -1.95
N VAL A 360 13.17 2.27 -1.26
CA VAL A 360 13.16 0.83 -1.56
C VAL A 360 11.77 0.41 -1.99
N ARG A 361 11.71 -0.29 -3.12
CA ARG A 361 10.49 -0.88 -3.69
C ARG A 361 10.77 -2.32 -4.06
N LEU A 362 9.78 -3.18 -3.84
CA LEU A 362 9.77 -4.54 -4.35
C LEU A 362 8.70 -4.64 -5.43
N VAL A 363 9.17 -4.84 -6.66
CA VAL A 363 8.37 -4.89 -7.88
C VAL A 363 8.15 -6.35 -8.23
N PHE A 364 6.94 -6.87 -8.05
CA PHE A 364 6.65 -8.28 -8.32
C PHE A 364 6.58 -8.54 -9.84
N LYS A 365 6.98 -9.74 -10.27
CA LYS A 365 6.94 -10.13 -11.69
C LYS A 365 5.63 -10.81 -12.09
N ASP A 366 5.08 -11.61 -11.18
CA ASP A 366 3.93 -12.49 -11.47
C ASP A 366 2.58 -11.87 -11.05
N ILE A 367 2.61 -10.74 -10.35
CA ILE A 367 1.44 -9.99 -9.90
C ILE A 367 1.69 -8.49 -10.12
N ARG A 368 0.65 -7.74 -10.49
CA ARG A 368 0.72 -6.28 -10.69
C ARG A 368 0.80 -5.56 -9.34
N SER A 369 1.94 -5.64 -8.67
CA SER A 369 2.10 -5.11 -7.32
C SER A 369 3.49 -4.52 -7.07
N ILE A 370 3.54 -3.41 -6.34
CA ILE A 370 4.74 -2.73 -5.86
C ILE A 370 4.60 -2.45 -4.36
N LEU A 371 5.43 -3.15 -3.58
CA LEU A 371 5.46 -3.03 -2.13
C LEU A 371 6.56 -2.04 -1.68
N PRO A 372 6.26 -1.08 -0.79
CA PRO A 372 7.27 -0.21 -0.22
C PRO A 372 8.11 -0.87 0.88
N GLY A 373 9.32 -0.36 1.05
CA GLY A 373 10.13 -0.59 2.24
C GLY A 373 9.96 0.52 3.28
N TYR A 374 10.10 0.13 4.55
CA TYR A 374 9.95 1.00 5.71
C TYR A 374 11.25 1.02 6.51
N TYR A 375 11.69 2.19 6.98
CA TYR A 375 12.87 2.27 7.85
C TYR A 375 12.57 1.61 9.19
N PHE A 376 13.40 0.66 9.61
CA PHE A 376 13.18 -0.08 10.86
C PHE A 376 14.02 0.39 12.04
N ASP A 377 14.88 1.38 11.81
CA ASP A 377 15.63 2.03 12.86
C ASP A 377 15.88 3.52 12.56
N ASN A 378 16.44 4.21 13.55
CA ASN A 378 16.77 5.64 13.43
C ASN A 378 17.97 5.93 12.51
N ASN A 379 18.66 4.90 12.02
CA ASN A 379 19.84 5.07 11.17
C ASN A 379 19.46 5.34 9.70
N ARG A 380 18.20 5.09 9.33
CA ARG A 380 17.62 5.29 7.99
C ARG A 380 18.35 4.58 6.84
N ARG A 381 19.09 3.52 7.12
CA ARG A 381 19.76 2.63 6.14
C ARG A 381 19.22 1.21 6.19
N ASP A 382 18.60 0.86 7.30
CA ASP A 382 18.06 -0.45 7.57
C ASP A 382 16.55 -0.41 7.28
N ILE A 383 16.15 -1.10 6.21
CA ILE A 383 14.80 -1.06 5.63
C ILE A 383 14.20 -2.47 5.62
N LYS A 384 12.94 -2.62 6.03
CA LYS A 384 12.20 -3.89 5.97
C LYS A 384 11.01 -3.77 5.04
N LEU A 385 10.74 -4.86 4.33
CA LEU A 385 9.51 -5.11 3.59
C LEU A 385 8.82 -6.32 4.24
N SER A 386 7.51 -6.24 4.42
CA SER A 386 6.71 -7.26 5.12
C SER A 386 5.48 -7.64 4.31
N GLY A 387 4.82 -8.74 4.66
CA GLY A 387 3.61 -9.16 3.95
C GLY A 387 3.90 -9.77 2.58
N ILE A 388 5.11 -10.28 2.37
CA ILE A 388 5.57 -10.73 1.06
C ILE A 388 5.18 -12.21 0.84
N PRO A 389 4.50 -12.57 -0.27
CA PRO A 389 4.20 -13.97 -0.58
C PRO A 389 5.45 -14.81 -0.81
N ASN A 390 5.52 -15.97 -0.17
CA ASN A 390 6.65 -16.88 -0.27
C ASN A 390 6.79 -17.47 -1.69
N GLY A 391 8.01 -17.53 -2.22
CA GLY A 391 8.33 -18.17 -3.49
C GLY A 391 8.11 -17.32 -4.74
N MET A 392 7.56 -16.11 -4.62
CA MET A 392 7.38 -15.20 -5.77
C MET A 392 8.71 -14.67 -6.30
N GLN A 393 8.73 -14.37 -7.60
CA GLN A 393 9.83 -13.65 -8.23
C GLN A 393 9.54 -12.15 -8.21
N ALA A 394 10.56 -11.36 -7.88
CA ALA A 394 10.47 -9.92 -7.83
C ALA A 394 11.79 -9.26 -8.19
N THR A 395 11.73 -7.96 -8.45
CA THR A 395 12.90 -7.09 -8.58
C THR A 395 12.92 -6.17 -7.37
N LEU A 396 13.97 -6.28 -6.55
CA LEU A 396 14.28 -5.30 -5.51
C LEU A 396 14.88 -4.08 -6.19
N LEU A 397 14.21 -2.94 -6.08
CA LEU A 397 14.65 -1.66 -6.62
C LEU A 397 15.00 -0.72 -5.46
N VAL A 398 16.20 -0.16 -5.49
CA VAL A 398 16.67 0.83 -4.51
C VAL A 398 17.12 2.07 -5.25
N PHE A 399 16.59 3.25 -4.92
CA PHE A 399 16.90 4.47 -5.68
C PHE A 399 16.81 5.75 -4.86
N ALA A 400 17.43 6.82 -5.35
CA ALA A 400 17.31 8.16 -4.80
C ALA A 400 17.51 9.21 -5.90
N ASP A 401 16.71 10.29 -5.87
CA ASP A 401 16.94 11.46 -6.71
C ASP A 401 18.27 12.14 -6.28
N LYS A 402 19.15 12.38 -7.25
CA LYS A 402 20.43 13.07 -7.04
C LYS A 402 20.34 14.57 -7.33
N GLY A 403 19.18 15.06 -7.76
CA GLY A 403 19.00 16.37 -8.34
C GLY A 403 19.55 16.42 -9.78
N LYS A 404 19.36 17.58 -10.43
CA LYS A 404 19.85 17.84 -11.81
C LYS A 404 19.45 16.77 -12.84
N GLY A 405 18.27 16.18 -12.67
CA GLY A 405 17.75 15.17 -13.59
C GLY A 405 18.46 13.81 -13.53
N GLN A 406 19.18 13.52 -12.45
CA GLN A 406 19.89 12.25 -12.26
C GLN A 406 19.27 11.41 -11.15
N VAL A 407 19.34 10.09 -11.30
CA VAL A 407 18.88 9.12 -10.30
C VAL A 407 20.03 8.18 -9.99
N ARG A 408 20.30 7.97 -8.69
CA ARG A 408 21.16 6.89 -8.23
C ARG A 408 20.28 5.69 -7.92
N TRP A 409 20.57 4.53 -8.49
CA TRP A 409 19.74 3.35 -8.29
C TRP A 409 20.50 2.04 -8.39
N ALA A 410 19.93 0.99 -7.83
CA ALA A 410 20.35 -0.39 -7.99
C ALA A 410 19.09 -1.25 -8.15
N ALA A 411 19.19 -2.32 -8.94
CA ALA A 411 18.12 -3.29 -9.05
C ALA A 411 18.68 -4.71 -9.01
N GLN A 412 17.98 -5.60 -8.32
CA GLN A 412 18.39 -6.99 -8.17
C GLN A 412 17.16 -7.90 -8.27
N PRO A 413 17.16 -8.89 -9.18
CA PRO A 413 16.18 -9.97 -9.13
C PRO A 413 16.32 -10.76 -7.83
N ILE A 414 15.21 -11.05 -7.16
CA ILE A 414 15.17 -11.83 -5.93
C ILE A 414 14.06 -12.86 -5.96
N THR A 415 14.24 -13.94 -5.19
CA THR A 415 13.20 -14.96 -4.95
C THR A 415 12.81 -14.95 -3.48
N ILE A 416 11.55 -14.63 -3.20
CA ILE A 416 11.07 -14.40 -1.83
C ILE A 416 11.13 -15.67 -0.98
N GLY A 417 11.71 -15.57 0.21
CA GLY A 417 11.87 -16.66 1.16
C GLY A 417 13.26 -17.30 1.15
N THR A 418 14.00 -17.18 0.03
CA THR A 418 15.41 -17.55 -0.05
C THR A 418 16.27 -16.42 0.48
N ASP A 419 16.06 -15.21 -0.05
CA ASP A 419 16.75 -14.00 0.37
C ASP A 419 16.05 -13.40 1.59
N ARG A 420 16.76 -13.33 2.73
CA ARG A 420 16.24 -12.71 3.97
C ARG A 420 16.87 -11.35 4.27
N ILE A 421 18.10 -11.16 3.80
CA ILE A 421 18.89 -9.93 3.97
C ILE A 421 19.58 -9.65 2.64
N VAL A 422 19.40 -8.44 2.11
CA VAL A 422 20.11 -7.93 0.94
C VAL A 422 20.93 -6.71 1.35
N GLU A 423 22.21 -6.74 1.01
CA GLU A 423 23.17 -5.67 1.30
C GLU A 423 24.20 -5.55 0.15
N ASN A 424 25.00 -4.49 0.16
CA ASN A 424 26.08 -4.25 -0.81
C ASN A 424 25.62 -4.26 -2.29
N MET A 425 24.44 -3.70 -2.55
CA MET A 425 23.91 -3.59 -3.92
C MET A 425 24.82 -2.74 -4.82
N ALA A 426 24.91 -3.12 -6.09
CA ALA A 426 25.68 -2.38 -7.09
C ALA A 426 24.88 -1.17 -7.60
N TYR A 427 25.19 0.01 -7.08
CA TYR A 427 24.53 1.26 -7.49
C TYR A 427 25.13 1.85 -8.77
N ALA A 428 24.26 2.23 -9.70
CA ALA A 428 24.53 3.07 -10.84
C ALA A 428 23.98 4.49 -10.63
N VAL A 429 24.45 5.43 -11.45
CA VAL A 429 23.83 6.75 -11.60
C VAL A 429 23.51 6.92 -13.08
N SER A 430 22.27 7.28 -13.39
CA SER A 430 21.78 7.49 -14.75
C SER A 430 20.93 8.76 -14.84
N SER A 431 20.59 9.19 -16.05
CA SER A 431 19.57 10.23 -16.23
C SER A 431 18.19 9.73 -15.81
N LYS A 432 17.25 10.65 -15.54
CA LYS A 432 15.83 10.33 -15.30
C LYS A 432 15.19 9.62 -16.51
N GLU A 433 15.65 9.88 -17.72
CA GLU A 433 15.17 9.24 -18.94
C GLU A 433 15.65 7.78 -19.04
N GLU A 434 16.96 7.55 -18.87
CA GLU A 434 17.55 6.21 -18.86
C GLU A 434 16.94 5.32 -17.77
N TRP A 435 16.74 5.89 -16.58
CA TRP A 435 16.07 5.19 -15.49
C TRP A 435 14.60 4.86 -15.85
N GLY A 436 13.90 5.77 -16.51
CA GLY A 436 12.56 5.53 -17.04
C GLY A 436 12.47 4.35 -17.99
N ASN A 437 13.40 4.30 -18.94
CA ASN A 437 13.49 3.19 -19.89
C ASN A 437 13.73 1.86 -19.17
N TYR A 438 14.51 1.85 -18.09
CA TYR A 438 14.64 0.67 -17.23
C TYR A 438 13.32 0.32 -16.52
N LEU A 439 12.60 1.29 -15.93
CA LEU A 439 11.31 1.04 -15.29
C LEU A 439 10.27 0.47 -16.26
N LYS A 440 10.24 0.94 -17.51
CA LYS A 440 9.40 0.37 -18.58
C LYS A 440 9.74 -1.10 -18.88
N SER A 441 10.98 -1.53 -18.66
CA SER A 441 11.36 -2.94 -18.82
C SER A 441 10.90 -3.84 -17.67
N LEU A 442 10.45 -3.27 -16.55
CA LEU A 442 9.91 -4.00 -15.39
C LEU A 442 8.39 -4.24 -15.50
N GLN A 443 7.81 -4.12 -16.69
CA GLN A 443 6.39 -4.34 -16.92
C GLN A 443 5.97 -5.79 -16.61
N TRP A 444 4.74 -5.91 -16.10
CA TRP A 444 4.00 -7.15 -15.84
C TRP A 444 2.86 -7.31 -16.84
#